data_AF-Q7U735-F1
#
_entry.id   AF-Q7U735-F1
#
_cell.length_a   1.000
_cell.length_b   1.000
_cell.length_c   1.000
_cell.angle_alpha   90.00
_cell.angle_beta   90.00
_cell.angle_gamma   90.00
#
_symmetry.space_group_name_H-M   'P 1'
#
loop_
_entity.id
_entity.type
_entity.pdbx_description
1 polymer ?
#
loop_
_entity_poly.entity_id
_entity_poly.type
_entity_poly.pdbx_seq_one_letter_code
_entity_poly.pdbx_strand_id
1 'polypeptide(L)' 'MESLWLVRGTADGGTEYVCFRSTRESVEMLEGFHLPPQMPLIKKRRWLNRSEALSCRQKLERSEGFRHGSALF' A
#
# COMPACT_ATOMS: atom_id res chain seq x y z
N MET A 1 -10.24 -9.34 9.38
CA MET A 1 -9.35 -8.18 9.23
C MET A 1 -9.29 -7.89 7.75
N GLU A 2 -9.96 -6.83 7.29
CA GLU A 2 -9.97 -6.48 5.87
C GLU A 2 -8.70 -5.69 5.56
N SER A 3 -7.97 -6.13 4.54
CA SER A 3 -6.78 -5.44 4.03
C SER A 3 -7.06 -4.90 2.63
N LEU A 4 -6.81 -3.62 2.41
CA LEU A 4 -6.89 -2.99 1.10
C LEU A 4 -5.48 -2.81 0.55
N TRP A 5 -5.29 -3.23 -0.70
CA TRP A 5 -4.00 -3.17 -1.37
C TRP A 5 -4.07 -2.25 -2.57
N LEU A 6 -3.07 -1.37 -2.64
CA LEU A 6 -2.80 -0.53 -3.78
C LEU A 6 -1.43 -0.89 -4.34
N VAL A 7 -1.32 -0.94 -5.67
CA VAL A 7 -0.08 -1.27 -6.37
C VAL A 7 0.18 -0.30 -7.51
N ARG A 8 1.46 -0.11 -7.84
CA ARG A 8 1.92 0.68 -8.98
C ARG A 8 3.15 0.02 -9.58
N GLY A 9 3.10 -0.27 -10.87
CA GLY A 9 4.26 -0.77 -11.61
C GLY A 9 5.31 0.33 -11.80
N THR A 10 6.58 -0.05 -11.78
CA THR A 10 7.72 0.84 -12.02
C THR A 10 8.41 0.51 -13.35
N ALA A 11 9.17 1.45 -13.91
CA ALA A 11 9.79 1.30 -15.23
C ALA A 11 10.87 0.20 -15.30
N ASP A 12 11.45 -0.17 -14.16
CA ASP A 12 12.40 -1.26 -13.98
C ASP A 12 11.75 -2.65 -13.85
N GLY A 13 10.43 -2.74 -14.04
CA GLY A 13 9.67 -3.99 -13.93
C GLY A 13 9.31 -4.38 -12.49
N GLY A 14 9.60 -3.52 -11.52
CA GLY A 14 9.17 -3.67 -10.14
C GLY A 14 7.71 -3.27 -9.90
N THR A 15 7.26 -3.47 -8.66
CA THR A 15 5.94 -3.06 -8.18
C THR A 15 6.06 -2.43 -6.82
N GLU A 16 5.69 -1.16 -6.71
CA GLU A 16 5.45 -0.52 -5.42
C GLU A 16 4.07 -0.88 -4.91
N TYR A 17 3.94 -1.11 -3.62
CA TYR A 17 2.68 -1.47 -3.01
C TYR A 17 2.44 -0.74 -1.70
N VAL A 18 1.16 -0.53 -1.41
CA VAL A 18 0.67 0.01 -0.15
C VAL A 18 -0.45 -0.90 0.35
N CYS A 19 -0.33 -1.38 1.59
CA CYS A 19 -1.34 -2.18 2.27
C CYS A 19 -1.92 -1.37 3.43
N PHE A 20 -3.24 -1.20 3.43
CA PHE A 20 -4.00 -0.64 4.55
C PHE A 20 -4.70 -1.77 5.29
N ARG A 21 -4.42 -1.95 6.57
CA ARG A 21 -5.04 -2.98 7.42
C ARG A 21 -5.85 -2.28 8.50
N SER A 22 -7.17 -2.44 8.44
CA SER A 22 -8.03 -1.83 9.45
C SER A 22 -7.97 -2.64 10.75
N THR A 23 -7.70 -1.95 11.84
CA THR A 23 -7.88 -2.47 13.20
C THR A 23 -9.13 -1.83 13.84
N ARG A 24 -9.41 -2.12 15.11
CA ARG A 24 -10.55 -1.51 15.82
C ARG A 24 -10.40 0.01 15.96
N GLU A 25 -9.18 0.47 16.24
CA GLU A 25 -8.93 1.86 16.66
C GLU A 25 -8.19 2.68 15.59
N SER A 26 -7.38 2.03 14.76
CA SER A 26 -6.50 2.68 13.78
C SER A 26 -6.34 1.86 12.50
N VAL A 27 -5.68 2.43 11.50
CA VAL A 27 -5.32 1.76 10.26
C VAL A 27 -3.80 1.64 10.20
N GLU A 28 -3.30 0.41 10.12
CA GLU A 28 -1.89 0.17 9.81
C GLU A 28 -1.70 0.35 8.30
N MET A 29 -0.73 1.20 7.92
CA MET A 29 -0.32 1.41 6.54
C MET A 29 1.10 0.89 6.36
N LEU A 30 1.28 -0.06 5.44
CA LEU A 30 2.57 -0.61 5.03
C LEU A 30 2.87 -0.19 3.60
N GLU A 31 4.04 0.38 3.37
CA GLU A 31 4.54 0.75 2.05
C GLU A 31 5.73 -0.15 1.72
N GLY A 32 5.81 -0.63 0.50
CA GLY A 32 6.86 -1.56 0.10
C GLY A 32 7.09 -1.61 -1.39
N PHE A 33 8.00 -2.49 -1.78
CA PHE A 33 8.39 -2.71 -3.16
C PHE A 33 8.74 -4.17 -3.40
N HIS A 34 8.42 -4.65 -4.58
CA HIS A 34 8.70 -6.01 -5.01
C HIS A 34 9.28 -5.97 -6.42
N LEU A 35 10.49 -6.48 -6.59
CA LEU A 35 11.12 -6.74 -7.87
C LEU A 35 11.42 -8.23 -7.97
N PRO A 36 10.63 -9.00 -8.74
CA PRO A 36 10.89 -10.41 -8.94
C PRO A 36 12.32 -10.65 -9.45
N PRO A 37 13.01 -11.73 -9.02
CA PRO A 37 12.50 -12.84 -8.20
C PRO A 37 12.64 -12.66 -6.68
N GLN A 38 12.95 -11.44 -6.21
CA GLN A 38 13.27 -11.19 -4.80
C GLN A 38 12.02 -11.20 -3.91
N MET A 39 12.19 -11.40 -2.60
CA MET A 39 11.09 -11.24 -1.67
C MET A 39 10.57 -9.79 -1.62
N PRO A 40 9.25 -9.56 -1.46
CA PRO A 40 8.69 -8.22 -1.22
C PRO A 40 9.31 -7.56 0.01
N LEU A 41 9.78 -6.31 -0.15
CA LEU A 41 10.41 -5.52 0.89
C LEU A 41 9.42 -4.50 1.46
N ILE A 42 9.27 -4.47 2.78
CA ILE A 42 8.59 -3.39 3.48
C ILE A 42 9.56 -2.22 3.65
N LYS A 43 9.24 -1.07 3.04
CA LYS A 43 10.01 0.17 3.14
C LYS A 43 9.61 0.99 4.37
N LYS A 44 8.31 1.08 4.65
CA LYS A 44 7.78 1.95 5.71
C LYS A 44 6.53 1.35 6.35
N ARG A 45 6.38 1.61 7.64
CA ARG A 45 5.17 1.30 8.43
C ARG A 45 4.70 2.56 9.14
N ARG A 46 3.38 2.81 9.09
CA ARG A 46 2.74 3.93 9.77
C ARG A 46 1.41 3.49 10.37
N TRP A 47 1.04 4.13 11.47
CA TRP A 47 -0.30 4.03 12.04
C TRP A 47 -1.03 5.32 11.76
N LEU A 48 -2.19 5.21 11.13
CA LEU A 48 -3.03 6.34 10.76
C LEU A 48 -4.37 6.21 11.46
N ASN A 49 -4.99 7.34 11.80
CA ASN A 49 -6.42 7.31 12.08
C ASN A 49 -7.22 7.09 10.77
N ARG A 50 -8.53 6.89 10.89
CA ARG A 50 -9.37 6.54 9.74
C ARG A 50 -9.46 7.66 8.69
N SER A 51 -9.51 8.93 9.10
CA SER A 51 -9.60 10.05 8.16
C SER A 51 -8.29 10.28 7.42
N GLU A 52 -7.16 10.16 8.11
CA GLU A 52 -5.81 10.19 7.52
C GLU A 52 -5.63 9.06 6.50
N ALA A 53 -6.03 7.84 6.85
CA ALA A 53 -5.94 6.70 5.95
C ALA A 53 -6.78 6.90 4.68
N LEU A 54 -8.00 7.44 4.82
CA LEU A 54 -8.87 7.75 3.69
C LEU A 54 -8.26 8.81 2.77
N SER A 55 -7.77 9.92 3.34
CA SER A 55 -7.12 10.99 2.59
C SER A 55 -5.86 10.48 1.87
N CYS A 56 -5.02 9.71 2.57
CA CYS A 56 -3.81 9.12 2.00
C CYS A 56 -4.14 8.17 0.85
N ARG A 57 -5.15 7.30 1.01
CA ARG A 57 -5.61 6.40 -0.04
C ARG A 57 -6.07 7.17 -1.29
N GLN A 58 -6.92 8.17 -1.11
CA GLN A 58 -7.43 8.98 -2.23
C GLN A 58 -6.30 9.69 -2.98
N LYS A 59 -5.30 10.22 -2.26
CA LYS A 59 -4.12 10.84 -2.88
C LYS A 59 -3.33 9.83 -3.71
N LEU A 60 -3.08 8.63 -3.18
CA LEU A 60 -2.36 7.57 -3.89
C LEU A 60 -3.08 7.18 -5.18
N GLU A 61 -4.40 7.00 -5.12
CA GLU A 61 -5.25 6.63 -6.25
C GLU A 61 -5.33 7.72 -7.32
N ARG A 62 -5.55 8.97 -6.91
CA ARG A 62 -5.84 10.08 -7.84
C ARG A 62 -4.60 10.77 -8.40
N SER A 63 -3.52 10.82 -7.62
CA SER A 63 -2.36 11.66 -7.94
C SER A 63 -1.07 10.89 -8.11
N GLU A 64 -0.94 9.72 -7.49
CA GLU A 64 0.31 8.96 -7.51
C GLU A 64 0.23 7.71 -8.41
N GLY A 65 -0.92 7.47 -9.07
CA GLY A 65 -1.07 6.41 -10.08
C GLY A 65 -1.18 5.00 -9.51
N PHE A 66 -1.41 4.87 -8.20
CA PHE A 66 -1.70 3.58 -7.59
C PHE A 66 -3.10 3.09 -7.98
N ARG A 67 -3.24 1.77 -8.15
CA ARG A 67 -4.51 1.11 -8.45
C ARG A 67 -4.77 0.00 -7.46
N HIS A 68 -6.03 -0.39 -7.30
CA HIS A 68 -6.36 -1.57 -6.51
C HIS A 68 -5.69 -2.81 -7.12
N GLY A 69 -5.10 -3.61 -6.24
CA GLY A 69 -4.40 -4.84 -6.63
C GLY A 69 -4.66 -5.97 -5.63
N SER A 70 -4.16 -7.15 -5.96
CA SER A 70 -4.11 -8.26 -5.02
C SER A 70 -2.99 -8.05 -4.00
N ALA A 71 -3.09 -8.77 -2.88
CA ALA A 71 -1.95 -8.94 -1.99
C ALA A 71 -0.77 -9.55 -2.77
N LEU A 72 0.43 -9.04 -2.52
CA LEU A 72 1.67 -9.58 -3.11
C LEU A 72 2.30 -10.65 -2.22
N PHE A 73 1.66 -11.00 -1.09
CA PHE A 73 2.05 -12.01 -0.11
C PHE A 73 0.89 -12.36 0.81
#